data_AF-A0A951PJA3-F1
#
_entry.id   AF-A0A951PJA3-F1
#
_cell.length_a   1.000
_cell.length_b   1.000
_cell.length_c   1.000
_cell.angle_alpha   90.00
_cell.angle_beta   90.00
_cell.angle_gamma   90.00
#
_symmetry.space_group_name_H-M   'P 1'
#
loop_
_entity.id
_entity.type
_entity.pdbx_description
1 polymer ?
#
loop_
_entity_poly.entity_id
_entity_poly.type
_entity_poly.pdbx_seq_one_letter_code
_entity_poly.pdbx_strand_id
1 'polypeptide(L)'
;MTLSANSRPITTSSQLLYSYINTISSLQVIQIVNIPDWHFERVIFPGQRLLFYAPPNADLEVQTSYFGQAILVKKIPGVQLEVKQ
;
A
#
# COMPACT_ATOMS: atom_id res chain seq x y z
N MET A 1 28.49 28.41 8.31
CA MET A 1 27.42 27.60 7.68
C MET A 1 27.83 26.15 7.77
N THR A 2 27.36 25.42 8.77
CA THR A 2 27.64 23.98 8.93
C THR A 2 26.33 23.23 8.69
N LEU A 3 26.20 22.63 7.49
CA LEU A 3 25.11 21.71 7.18
C LEU A 3 25.41 20.38 7.88
N SER A 4 24.87 20.20 9.08
CA SER A 4 24.83 18.89 9.76
C SER A 4 23.84 18.00 9.02
N ALA A 5 24.35 17.12 8.16
CA ALA A 5 23.57 16.03 7.59
C ALA A 5 23.24 15.04 8.72
N ASN A 6 22.10 15.26 9.39
CA ASN A 6 21.46 14.25 10.21
C ASN A 6 21.03 13.10 9.30
N SER A 7 21.95 12.16 9.06
CA SER A 7 21.63 10.86 8.50
C SER A 7 20.79 10.13 9.55
N ARG A 8 19.46 10.19 9.39
CA ARG A 8 18.54 9.29 10.10
C ARG A 8 19.05 7.86 9.87
N PRO A 9 19.12 6.99 10.90
CA PRO A 9 19.42 5.60 10.67
C PRO A 9 18.37 5.06 9.72
N ILE A 10 18.80 4.66 8.51
CA ILE A 10 17.99 3.83 7.62
C ILE A 10 17.79 2.55 8.40
N THR A 11 16.68 2.46 9.11
CA THR A 11 16.22 1.22 9.69
C THR A 11 16.01 0.33 8.47
N THR A 12 16.85 -0.69 8.31
CA THR A 12 16.71 -1.70 7.28
C THR A 12 15.41 -2.44 7.57
N SER A 13 14.28 -1.84 7.17
CA SER A 13 12.97 -2.43 7.30
C SER A 13 12.95 -3.61 6.33
N SER A 14 13.04 -4.82 6.89
CA SER A 14 12.92 -6.06 6.12
C SER A 14 11.57 -6.02 5.40
N GLN A 15 11.59 -5.89 4.08
CA GLN A 15 10.36 -5.85 3.31
C GLN A 15 9.75 -7.26 3.23
N LEU A 16 8.44 -7.36 3.41
CA LEU A 16 7.66 -8.58 3.23
C LEU A 16 6.91 -8.53 1.90
N LEU A 17 6.60 -9.70 1.36
CA LEU A 17 5.80 -9.83 0.14
C LEU A 17 4.30 -9.84 0.49
N TYR A 18 3.55 -8.92 -0.12
CA TYR A 18 2.11 -8.80 0.04
C TYR A 18 1.37 -9.14 -1.26
N SER A 19 0.14 -9.64 -1.13
CA SER A 19 -0.76 -9.89 -2.26
C SER A 19 -2.12 -9.23 -2.05
N TYR A 20 -2.56 -8.47 -3.04
CA TYR A 20 -3.89 -7.90 -3.11
C TYR A 20 -4.57 -8.28 -4.43
N ILE A 21 -5.85 -8.65 -4.39
CA ILE A 21 -6.65 -8.90 -5.58
C ILE A 21 -7.91 -8.06 -5.53
N ASN A 22 -8.19 -7.32 -6.60
CA ASN A 22 -9.45 -6.62 -6.76
C ASN A 22 -10.52 -7.62 -7.21
N THR A 23 -11.38 -8.05 -6.29
CA THR A 23 -12.44 -9.03 -6.57
C THR A 23 -13.77 -8.39 -7.00
N ILE A 24 -13.84 -7.07 -7.13
CA ILE A 24 -15.05 -6.35 -7.52
C ILE A 24 -14.97 -5.87 -8.98
N SER A 25 -16.12 -5.58 -9.58
CA SER A 25 -16.25 -5.14 -10.98
C SER A 25 -16.03 -3.64 -11.20
N SER A 26 -15.22 -3.01 -10.35
CA SER A 26 -14.92 -1.57 -10.42
C SER A 26 -13.43 -1.31 -10.26
N LEU A 27 -12.95 -0.16 -10.75
CA LEU A 27 -11.56 0.24 -10.57
C LEU A 27 -11.29 0.54 -9.09
N GLN A 28 -10.10 0.16 -8.65
CA GLN A 28 -9.60 0.49 -7.31
C GLN A 28 -8.25 1.17 -7.40
N VAL A 29 -8.03 2.17 -6.55
CA VAL A 29 -6.72 2.74 -6.29
C VAL A 29 -6.29 2.26 -4.92
N ILE A 30 -5.07 1.73 -4.81
CA ILE A 30 -4.51 1.30 -3.54
C ILE A 30 -3.28 2.15 -3.17
N GLN A 31 -3.12 2.45 -1.89
CA GLN A 31 -2.01 3.25 -1.36
C GLN A 31 -1.47 2.66 -0.06
N ILE A 32 -0.19 2.92 0.24
CA ILE A 32 0.36 2.70 1.59
C ILE A 32 0.38 4.06 2.30
N VAL A 33 -0.39 4.19 3.38
CA VAL A 33 -0.70 5.51 3.98
C VAL A 33 -0.01 5.77 5.32
N ASN A 34 0.57 4.73 5.93
CA ASN A 34 1.08 4.80 7.31
C ASN A 34 2.61 4.69 7.41
N ILE A 35 3.32 4.59 6.29
CA ILE A 35 4.78 4.61 6.25
C ILE A 35 5.23 6.01 5.78
N PRO A 36 5.94 6.78 6.63
CA PRO A 36 6.44 8.10 6.25
C PRO A 36 7.38 8.04 5.05
N ASP A 37 7.34 9.07 4.20
CA ASP A 37 8.21 9.23 3.02
C ASP A 37 8.12 8.07 1.99
N TRP A 38 7.05 7.26 2.07
CA TRP A 38 6.81 6.13 1.17
C TRP A 38 5.76 6.47 0.11
N HIS A 39 6.20 6.62 -1.14
CA HIS A 39 5.31 6.90 -2.26
C HIS A 39 4.89 5.60 -2.94
N PHE A 40 3.71 5.09 -2.57
CA PHE A 40 3.10 3.93 -3.22
C PHE A 40 1.64 4.18 -3.51
N GLU A 41 1.30 4.14 -4.81
CA GLU A 41 -0.06 4.23 -5.32
C GLU A 41 -0.16 3.35 -6.57
N ARG A 42 -1.20 2.53 -6.68
CA ARG A 42 -1.43 1.66 -7.85
C ARG A 42 -2.92 1.57 -8.20
N VAL A 43 -3.23 1.58 -9.49
CA VAL A 43 -4.56 1.27 -10.02
C VAL A 43 -4.68 -0.24 -10.23
N ILE A 44 -5.76 -0.84 -9.74
CA ILE A 44 -6.04 -2.27 -9.82
C ILE A 44 -7.35 -2.49 -10.57
N PHE A 45 -7.27 -3.14 -11.72
CA PHE A 45 -8.44 -3.52 -12.52
C PHE A 45 -9.23 -4.67 -11.88
N PRO A 46 -10.52 -4.81 -12.19
CA PRO A 46 -11.31 -5.98 -11.81
C PRO A 46 -10.59 -7.30 -12.14
N GLY A 47 -10.45 -8.18 -11.15
CA GLY A 47 -9.78 -9.47 -11.27
C GLY A 47 -8.24 -9.41 -11.24
N GLN A 48 -7.63 -8.23 -11.25
CA GLN A 48 -6.18 -8.10 -11.22
C GLN A 48 -5.63 -8.41 -9.83
N ARG A 49 -4.57 -9.23 -9.80
CA ARG A 49 -3.74 -9.45 -8.61
C ARG A 49 -2.48 -8.59 -8.70
N LEU A 50 -2.18 -7.89 -7.61
CA LEU A 50 -0.92 -7.21 -7.40
C LEU A 50 -0.11 -7.95 -6.34
N LEU A 51 1.18 -8.14 -6.63
CA LEU A 51 2.19 -8.50 -5.65
C LEU A 51 3.12 -7.31 -5.45
N PHE A 52 3.46 -7.00 -4.20
CA PHE A 52 4.34 -5.87 -3.88
C PHE A 52 5.09 -6.09 -2.57
N TYR A 53 6.25 -5.45 -2.44
CA TYR A 53 7.06 -5.49 -1.23
C TYR A 53 6.82 -4.23 -0.39
N ALA A 54 6.61 -4.40 0.91
CA ALA A 54 6.43 -3.29 1.84
C ALA A 54 6.95 -3.64 3.25
N PRO A 55 7.17 -2.65 4.13
CA PRO A 55 7.45 -2.88 5.55
C PRO A 55 6.37 -3.72 6.26
N PRO A 56 6.71 -4.51 7.31
CA PRO A 56 5.76 -5.34 8.05
C PRO A 56 4.56 -4.60 8.62
N ASN A 57 4.77 -3.32 8.95
CA ASN A 57 3.76 -2.43 9.51
C ASN A 57 3.01 -1.61 8.45
N ALA A 58 3.14 -1.90 7.14
CA ALA A 58 2.44 -1.15 6.10
C ALA A 58 0.94 -1.46 6.07
N ASP A 59 0.10 -0.43 6.09
CA ASP A 59 -1.35 -0.54 5.90
C ASP A 59 -1.71 -0.13 4.48
N LEU A 60 -2.56 -0.94 3.85
CA LEU A 60 -3.08 -0.66 2.53
C LEU A 60 -4.43 0.07 2.64
N GLU A 61 -4.52 1.26 2.08
CA GLU A 61 -5.80 1.93 1.83
C GLU A 61 -6.28 1.57 0.42
N VAL A 62 -7.55 1.20 0.30
CA VAL A 62 -8.21 0.85 -0.96
C VAL A 62 -9.35 1.83 -1.18
N GLN A 63 -9.27 2.59 -2.27
CA GLN A 63 -10.25 3.54 -2.72
C GLN A 63 -10.97 2.96 -3.93
N THR A 64 -12.27 2.69 -3.80
CA THR A 64 -13.07 2.16 -4.91
C THR A 64 -13.86 3.28 -5.56
N SER A 65 -13.70 3.45 -6.87
CA SER A 65 -14.54 4.34 -7.66
C SER A 65 -15.68 3.54 -8.29
N TYR A 66 -16.91 3.85 -7.90
CA TYR A 66 -18.10 3.33 -8.56
C TYR A 66 -18.61 4.40 -9.51
N PHE A 67 -19.00 4.04 -10.74
CA PHE A 67 -19.46 4.91 -11.83
C PHE A 67 -20.26 6.15 -11.34
N GLY A 68 -19.58 7.26 -11.03
CA GLY A 68 -20.17 8.53 -10.60
C GLY A 68 -20.57 8.68 -9.12
N GLN A 69 -20.14 7.80 -8.21
CA GLN A 69 -20.45 7.88 -6.77
C GLN A 69 -19.22 8.05 -5.88
N ALA A 70 -19.49 8.37 -4.60
CA ALA A 70 -18.49 8.59 -3.55
C ALA A 70 -17.49 7.44 -3.45
N ILE A 71 -16.23 7.80 -3.20
CA ILE A 71 -15.12 6.87 -3.00
C ILE A 71 -15.35 6.13 -1.69
N LEU A 72 -15.60 4.82 -1.76
CA LEU A 72 -15.54 3.98 -0.56
C LEU A 72 -14.07 3.71 -0.24
N VAL A 73 -13.66 4.09 0.96
CA VAL A 73 -12.30 3.87 1.46
C VAL A 73 -12.31 2.70 2.45
N LYS A 74 -11.46 1.72 2.22
CA LYS A 74 -11.20 0.60 3.14
C LYS A 74 -9.73 0.60 3.53
N LYS A 75 -9.44 0.49 4.82
CA LYS A 75 -8.08 0.24 5.31
C LYS A 75 -7.90 -1.24 5.62
N ILE A 76 -6.82 -1.82 5.12
CA ILE A 76 -6.45 -3.22 5.31
C ILE A 76 -5.07 -3.26 5.99
N PRO A 77 -4.98 -3.77 7.23
CA PRO A 77 -3.70 -3.97 7.89
C PRO A 77 -2.80 -4.93 7.10
N GLY A 78 -1.51 -4.60 6.95
CA GLY A 78 -0.57 -5.39 6.16
C GLY A 78 -0.53 -6.86 6.54
N VAL A 79 -0.64 -7.18 7.84
CA VAL A 79 -0.68 -8.56 8.35
C VAL A 79 -1.74 -9.45 7.68
N GLN A 80 -2.81 -8.86 7.11
CA GLN A 80 -3.86 -9.60 6.40
C GLN A 80 -3.53 -9.89 4.94
N LEU A 81 -2.52 -9.21 4.38
CA LEU A 81 -2.13 -9.26 2.97
C LEU A 81 -0.84 -10.08 2.76
N GLU A 82 -0.15 -10.48 3.84
CA GLU A 82 1.15 -11.14 3.78
C GLU A 82 1.05 -12.51 3.09
N VAL A 83 1.94 -12.76 2.15
CA VAL A 83 2.09 -14.09 1.54
C VAL A 83 2.86 -14.97 2.51
N LYS A 84 2.14 -15.88 3.18
CA LYS A 84 2.78 -16.89 4.03
C LYS A 84 3.55 -17.87 3.16
N GLN A 85 4.84 -18.05 3.49
CA GLN A 85 5.70 -19.09 2.88
C GLN A 85 5.46 -20.45 3.51
#